data_AF-A0A0K1E4N4-F1
#
_entry.id   AF-A0A0K1E4N4-F1
#
_cell.length_a   1.000
_cell.length_b   1.000
_cell.length_c   1.000
_cell.angle_alpha   90.00
_cell.angle_beta   90.00
_cell.angle_gamma   90.00
#
_symmetry.space_group_name_H-M   'P 1'
#
loop_
_entity.id
_entity.type
_entity.pdbx_description
1 polymer ?
#
loop_
_entity_poly.entity_id
_entity_poly.type
_entity_poly.pdbx_seq_one_letter_code
_entity_poly.pdbx_strand_id
1 'polypeptide(L)'
;MRKYLKRFLFFLFLLALVFLAWSFLAAPWVCLIGGDVVCFGGAAEVTSSVWGPCNYTGAVEIIDGPPIDWWGGFKCIAAGRAGGKTYAVFIREAVADTLTGDPFKSDAERDLCYCAKKRIVPCMFARTLAAYMHVGILVVDVEEGVGYLSIGYGMRPYHLNHSRFIFGDGVYLNVEGFETLRYMGGLKAAVGVKREIMGPLLEGCAYRVKVRVEPEKLMTSQPLYNATARAVRVR
;
A
#
# COMPACT_ATOMS: atom_id res chain seq x y z
N MET A 1 39.90 26.90 34.79
CA MET A 1 39.13 27.03 33.53
C MET A 1 39.48 25.99 32.46
N ARG A 2 40.76 25.77 32.11
CA ARG A 2 41.18 24.86 31.01
C ARG A 2 40.66 23.41 31.11
N LYS A 3 40.53 22.86 32.33
CA LYS A 3 40.02 21.49 32.60
C LYS A 3 38.51 21.36 32.36
N TYR A 4 37.73 22.39 32.70
CA TYR A 4 36.27 22.42 32.49
C TYR A 4 35.93 22.64 31.01
N LEU A 5 36.69 23.48 30.31
CA LEU A 5 36.52 23.71 28.87
C LEU A 5 36.77 22.43 28.06
N LYS A 6 37.84 21.68 28.37
CA LYS A 6 38.10 20.38 27.73
C LYS A 6 36.98 19.36 27.98
N ARG A 7 36.43 19.33 29.20
CA ARG A 7 35.34 18.41 29.57
C ARG A 7 34.03 18.80 28.86
N PHE A 8 33.76 20.09 28.72
CA PHE A 8 32.62 20.61 27.99
C PHE A 8 32.71 20.32 26.48
N LEU A 9 33.87 20.55 25.86
CA LEU A 9 34.09 20.21 24.45
C LEU A 9 33.99 18.72 24.18
N PHE A 10 34.50 17.88 25.09
CA PHE A 10 34.35 16.43 24.99
C PHE A 10 32.88 16.00 25.11
N PHE A 11 32.12 16.62 26.01
CA PHE A 11 30.69 16.37 26.15
C PHE A 11 29.92 16.77 24.89
N LEU A 12 30.22 17.94 24.30
CA LEU A 12 29.64 18.38 23.02
C LEU A 12 29.98 17.43 21.88
N PHE A 13 31.22 16.96 21.81
CA PHE A 13 31.65 15.99 20.81
C PHE A 13 30.91 14.66 20.94
N LEU A 14 30.75 14.14 22.15
CA LEU A 14 29.93 12.94 22.42
C LEU A 14 28.46 13.17 22.07
N LEU A 15 27.89 14.33 22.42
CA LEU A 15 26.51 14.67 22.10
C LEU A 15 26.28 14.73 20.58
N ALA A 16 27.22 15.31 19.84
CA ALA A 16 27.21 15.32 18.39
C ALA A 16 27.31 13.89 17.82
N LEU A 17 28.21 13.05 18.35
CA LEU A 17 28.32 11.64 17.96
C LEU A 17 27.03 10.86 18.22
N VAL A 18 26.39 11.05 19.38
CA VAL A 18 25.10 10.42 19.70
C VAL A 18 24.03 10.91 18.74
N PHE A 19 23.96 12.20 18.44
CA PHE A 19 23.00 12.76 17.50
C PHE A 19 23.19 12.22 16.07
N LEU A 20 24.45 12.11 15.62
CA LEU A 20 24.80 11.54 14.31
C LEU A 20 24.52 10.03 14.24
N ALA A 21 24.79 9.29 15.33
CA ALA A 21 24.54 7.86 15.43
C ALA A 21 23.05 7.51 15.62
N TRP A 22 22.25 8.44 16.15
CA TRP A 22 20.86 8.16 16.49
C TRP A 22 20.01 7.87 15.26
N SER A 23 20.24 8.58 14.15
CA SER A 23 19.59 8.30 12.86
C SER A 23 19.84 6.87 12.37
N PHE A 24 21.01 6.30 12.65
CA PHE A 24 21.35 4.92 12.27
C PHE A 24 20.76 3.87 13.21
N LEU A 25 20.75 4.15 14.51
CA LEU A 25 20.25 3.23 15.53
C LEU A 25 18.71 3.13 15.51
N ALA A 26 18.00 4.21 15.16
CA ALA A 26 16.55 4.21 15.04
C ALA A 26 16.04 3.59 13.73
N ALA A 27 16.90 3.49 12.71
CA ALA A 27 16.53 3.07 11.36
C ALA A 27 15.79 1.73 11.26
N PRO A 28 16.21 0.65 11.96
CA PRO A 28 15.51 -0.63 11.87
C PRO A 28 14.05 -0.54 12.30
N TRP A 29 13.73 0.34 13.26
CA TRP A 29 12.38 0.53 13.77
C TRP A 29 11.57 1.50 12.91
N VAL A 30 12.20 2.58 12.45
CA VAL A 30 11.57 3.62 11.64
C VAL A 30 11.25 3.12 10.22
N CYS A 31 12.02 2.19 9.67
CA CYS A 31 11.77 1.64 8.34
C CYS A 31 10.67 0.57 8.28
N LEU A 32 10.43 -0.18 9.37
CA LEU A 32 9.48 -1.30 9.37
C LEU A 32 8.03 -0.84 9.19
N ILE A 33 7.31 -1.51 8.28
CA ILE A 33 5.87 -1.30 8.08
C ILE A 33 5.15 -2.40 8.86
N GLY A 34 4.38 -1.99 9.87
CA GLY A 34 3.54 -2.90 10.63
C GLY A 34 2.39 -3.48 9.80
N GLY A 35 1.80 -4.57 10.28
CA GLY A 35 0.64 -5.22 9.65
C GLY A 35 0.87 -6.70 9.40
N ASP A 36 -0.23 -7.47 9.47
CA ASP A 36 -0.23 -8.88 9.12
C ASP A 36 -0.24 -9.03 7.60
N VAL A 37 0.71 -9.79 7.03
CA VAL A 37 0.86 -9.93 5.58
C VAL A 37 0.53 -11.36 5.18
N VAL A 38 -0.41 -11.49 4.25
CA VAL A 38 -0.84 -12.76 3.67
C VAL A 38 -0.52 -12.76 2.18
N CYS A 39 0.03 -13.85 1.68
CA CYS A 39 0.40 -14.01 0.27
C CYS A 39 -0.44 -15.10 -0.39
N PHE A 40 -0.92 -14.83 -1.59
CA PHE A 40 -1.83 -15.70 -2.32
C PHE A 40 -1.19 -16.42 -3.50
N GLY A 41 0.13 -16.29 -3.65
CA GLY A 41 0.89 -16.79 -4.79
C GLY A 41 1.03 -15.77 -5.91
N GLY A 42 1.64 -16.20 -7.02
CA GLY A 42 1.87 -15.36 -8.19
C GLY A 42 0.65 -15.24 -9.12
N ALA A 43 0.83 -14.52 -10.22
CA ALA A 43 -0.19 -14.43 -11.26
C ALA A 43 -0.43 -15.80 -11.92
N ALA A 44 -1.70 -16.18 -12.07
CA ALA A 44 -2.14 -17.41 -12.71
C ALA A 44 -3.27 -17.14 -13.72
N GLU A 45 -3.51 -18.07 -14.63
CA GLU A 45 -4.68 -18.02 -15.49
C GLU A 45 -5.93 -18.39 -14.69
N VAL A 46 -6.95 -17.53 -14.73
CA VAL A 46 -8.19 -17.70 -13.96
C VAL A 46 -9.38 -17.49 -14.89
N THR A 47 -10.32 -18.42 -14.85
CA THR A 47 -11.62 -18.32 -15.54
C THR A 47 -12.74 -18.22 -14.53
N SER A 48 -13.40 -17.06 -14.43
CA SER A 48 -14.58 -16.90 -13.57
C SER A 48 -15.40 -15.65 -13.92
N SER A 49 -16.40 -15.34 -13.10
CA SER A 49 -17.36 -14.26 -13.31
C SER A 49 -16.79 -12.86 -13.05
N VAL A 50 -17.07 -11.94 -13.96
CA VAL A 50 -16.91 -10.50 -13.76
C VAL A 50 -18.26 -9.91 -13.36
N TRP A 51 -18.24 -9.09 -12.32
CA TRP A 51 -19.43 -8.40 -11.82
C TRP A 51 -19.39 -6.94 -12.24
N GLY A 52 -20.57 -6.31 -12.32
CA GLY A 52 -20.69 -4.90 -12.63
C GLY A 52 -20.19 -3.98 -11.51
N PRO A 53 -20.22 -2.66 -11.74
CA PRO A 53 -19.82 -1.69 -10.73
C PRO A 53 -20.70 -1.80 -9.48
N CYS A 54 -20.12 -1.46 -8.33
CA CYS A 54 -20.86 -1.37 -7.07
C CYS A 54 -21.18 0.07 -6.69
N ASN A 55 -22.25 0.24 -5.92
CA ASN A 55 -22.56 1.49 -5.25
C ASN A 55 -22.50 1.25 -3.73
N TYR A 56 -21.74 2.07 -3.02
CA TYR A 56 -21.61 2.01 -1.57
C TYR A 56 -21.72 3.42 -1.01
N THR A 57 -22.69 3.62 -0.11
CA THR A 57 -22.99 4.94 0.47
C THR A 57 -22.52 5.09 1.91
N GLY A 58 -21.95 4.03 2.49
CA GLY A 58 -21.41 4.01 3.85
C GLY A 58 -19.98 4.55 3.94
N ALA A 59 -19.45 4.55 5.16
CA ALA A 59 -18.03 4.78 5.40
C ALA A 59 -17.25 3.46 5.30
N VAL A 60 -15.99 3.53 4.88
CA VAL A 60 -15.04 2.42 4.94
C VAL A 60 -13.93 2.83 5.89
N GLU A 61 -13.84 2.16 7.04
CA GLU A 61 -12.82 2.45 8.05
C GLU A 61 -11.93 1.23 8.24
N ILE A 62 -10.62 1.42 8.10
CA ILE A 62 -9.62 0.42 8.48
C ILE A 62 -9.34 0.65 9.97
N ILE A 63 -9.67 -0.33 10.82
CA ILE A 63 -9.53 -0.24 12.28
C ILE A 63 -8.07 -0.44 12.69
N ASP A 64 -7.39 -1.38 12.04
CA ASP A 64 -5.98 -1.68 12.28
C ASP A 64 -5.35 -2.09 10.94
N GLY A 65 -4.29 -1.41 10.55
CA GLY A 65 -3.65 -1.55 9.25
C GLY A 65 -2.34 -0.77 9.14
N PRO A 66 -1.60 -0.96 8.04
CA PRO A 66 -0.34 -0.26 7.83
C PRO A 66 -0.56 1.26 7.81
N PRO A 67 0.41 2.05 8.29
CA PRO A 67 0.32 3.51 8.31
C PRO A 67 0.49 4.05 6.89
N ILE A 68 -0.60 4.13 6.13
CA ILE A 68 -0.58 4.63 4.75
C ILE A 68 -1.02 6.10 4.74
N ASP A 69 -0.29 6.91 3.98
CA ASP A 69 -0.60 8.31 3.71
C ASP A 69 -1.72 8.40 2.67
N TRP A 70 -2.96 8.41 3.13
CA TRP A 70 -4.14 8.33 2.28
C TRP A 70 -4.58 9.70 1.75
N TRP A 71 -4.99 9.74 0.49
CA TRP A 71 -5.66 10.89 -0.12
C TRP A 71 -7.10 10.56 -0.52
N GLY A 72 -8.03 11.48 -0.26
CA GLY A 72 -9.45 11.30 -0.55
C GLY A 72 -10.12 10.20 0.28
N GLY A 73 -11.27 9.69 -0.17
CA GLY A 73 -12.01 8.59 0.46
C GLY A 73 -11.95 7.29 -0.34
N PHE A 74 -12.38 6.18 0.27
CA PHE A 74 -12.53 4.91 -0.46
C PHE A 74 -13.68 4.99 -1.46
N LYS A 75 -13.45 4.49 -2.67
CA LYS A 75 -14.45 4.36 -3.72
C LYS A 75 -14.71 2.88 -4.01
N CYS A 76 -15.98 2.48 -4.01
CA CYS A 76 -16.37 1.14 -4.43
C CYS A 76 -16.22 0.99 -5.95
N ILE A 77 -15.52 -0.05 -6.40
CA ILE A 77 -15.27 -0.31 -7.83
C ILE A 77 -16.01 -1.54 -8.33
N ALA A 78 -16.00 -2.63 -7.57
CA ALA A 78 -16.71 -3.86 -7.88
C ALA A 78 -17.22 -4.52 -6.61
N ALA A 79 -18.31 -5.26 -6.71
CA ALA A 79 -18.74 -6.16 -5.65
C ALA A 79 -19.44 -7.38 -6.25
N GLY A 80 -19.21 -8.54 -5.66
CA GLY A 80 -19.69 -9.81 -6.20
C GLY A 80 -19.49 -10.98 -5.25
N ARG A 81 -19.95 -12.16 -5.67
CA ARG A 81 -19.83 -13.39 -4.90
C ARG A 81 -18.54 -14.12 -5.23
N ALA A 82 -17.74 -14.46 -4.21
CA ALA A 82 -16.60 -15.36 -4.35
C ALA A 82 -16.50 -16.30 -3.15
N GLY A 83 -16.20 -17.58 -3.38
CA GLY A 83 -16.05 -18.58 -2.32
C GLY A 83 -17.28 -18.70 -1.39
N GLY A 84 -18.49 -18.45 -1.90
CA GLY A 84 -19.73 -18.46 -1.12
C GLY A 84 -20.01 -17.20 -0.29
N LYS A 85 -19.15 -16.18 -0.35
CA LYS A 85 -19.27 -14.93 0.40
C LYS A 85 -19.40 -13.71 -0.51
N THR A 86 -19.78 -12.57 0.05
CA THR A 86 -19.84 -11.31 -0.69
C THR A 86 -18.56 -10.52 -0.46
N TYR A 87 -17.92 -10.14 -1.56
CA TYR A 87 -16.73 -9.30 -1.52
C TYR A 87 -17.01 -7.96 -2.18
N ALA A 88 -16.53 -6.89 -1.55
CA ALA A 88 -16.50 -5.55 -2.13
C ALA A 88 -15.05 -5.11 -2.33
N VAL A 89 -14.79 -4.49 -3.47
CA VAL A 89 -13.49 -3.95 -3.83
C VAL A 89 -13.56 -2.44 -3.76
N PHE A 90 -12.78 -1.87 -2.86
CA PHE A 90 -12.60 -0.44 -2.70
C PHE A 90 -11.22 -0.01 -3.15
N ILE A 91 -11.13 1.17 -3.74
CA ILE A 91 -9.84 1.79 -4.06
C ILE A 91 -9.72 3.16 -3.40
N ARG A 92 -8.51 3.54 -3.03
CA ARG A 92 -8.19 4.86 -2.47
C ARG A 92 -6.79 5.28 -2.91
N GLU A 93 -6.59 6.56 -3.15
CA GLU A 93 -5.26 7.08 -3.51
C GLU A 93 -4.35 7.09 -2.28
N ALA A 94 -3.09 6.72 -2.50
CA ALA A 94 -2.05 6.70 -1.48
C ALA A 94 -0.88 7.55 -1.96
N VAL A 95 -0.52 8.57 -1.19
CA VAL A 95 0.51 9.55 -1.53
C VAL A 95 1.87 9.00 -1.15
N ALA A 96 2.78 8.97 -2.10
CA ALA A 96 4.17 8.62 -1.90
C ALA A 96 5.07 9.83 -2.19
N ASP A 97 6.13 9.97 -1.41
CA ASP A 97 7.17 10.94 -1.72
C ASP A 97 8.04 10.49 -2.91
N THR A 98 8.82 11.41 -3.45
CA THR A 98 9.73 11.14 -4.57
C THR A 98 11.03 10.46 -4.15
N LEU A 99 11.39 10.44 -2.86
CA LEU A 99 12.65 9.92 -2.37
C LEU A 99 12.62 8.40 -2.20
N THR A 100 11.55 7.91 -1.60
CA THR A 100 11.31 6.51 -1.27
C THR A 100 10.37 5.87 -2.27
N GLY A 101 9.42 6.63 -2.84
CA GLY A 101 8.35 6.08 -3.65
C GLY A 101 7.40 5.19 -2.85
N ASP A 102 7.37 5.35 -1.53
CA ASP A 102 6.58 4.54 -0.61
C ASP A 102 5.49 5.35 0.09
N PRO A 103 4.24 4.89 0.10
CA PRO A 103 3.13 5.66 0.65
C PRO A 103 2.93 5.41 2.15
N PHE A 104 3.99 5.08 2.88
CA PHE A 104 3.91 4.68 4.28
C PHE A 104 4.51 5.72 5.21
N LYS A 105 3.94 5.83 6.41
CA LYS A 105 4.41 6.67 7.52
C LYS A 105 4.46 8.16 7.19
N SER A 106 4.81 8.95 8.19
CA SER A 106 5.00 10.39 8.02
C SER A 106 6.25 10.70 7.19
N ASP A 107 6.27 11.90 6.62
CA ASP A 107 7.42 12.46 5.92
C ASP A 107 8.74 12.36 6.70
N ALA A 108 8.70 12.66 8.00
CA ALA A 108 9.88 12.62 8.86
C ALA A 108 10.42 11.20 9.03
N GLU A 109 9.54 10.21 9.17
CA GLU A 109 9.93 8.80 9.30
C GLU A 109 10.49 8.26 7.98
N ARG A 110 9.88 8.62 6.83
CA ARG A 110 10.39 8.27 5.51
C ARG A 110 11.79 8.83 5.27
N ASP A 111 12.01 10.11 5.59
CA ASP A 111 13.33 10.75 5.44
C ASP A 111 14.39 10.08 6.31
N LEU A 112 14.09 9.82 7.58
CA LEU A 112 14.99 9.11 8.48
C LEU A 112 15.34 7.71 7.95
N CYS A 113 14.36 6.98 7.45
CA CYS A 113 14.60 5.68 6.83
C CYS A 113 15.50 5.79 5.59
N TYR A 114 15.20 6.73 4.70
CA TYR A 114 15.98 6.97 3.49
C TYR A 114 17.44 7.31 3.82
N CYS A 115 17.67 8.25 4.74
CA CYS A 115 19.01 8.63 5.22
C CYS A 115 19.78 7.44 5.77
N ALA A 116 19.13 6.61 6.59
CA ALA A 116 19.79 5.44 7.15
C ALA A 116 20.15 4.39 6.09
N LYS A 117 19.23 4.09 5.16
CA LYS A 117 19.47 3.16 4.05
C LYS A 117 20.57 3.65 3.10
N LYS A 118 20.63 4.96 2.84
CA LYS A 118 21.64 5.60 1.98
C LYS A 118 22.91 6.02 2.70
N ARG A 119 22.96 5.89 4.03
CA ARG A 119 24.07 6.30 4.90
C ARG A 119 24.42 7.81 4.76
N ILE A 120 23.39 8.66 4.66
CA ILE A 120 23.53 10.11 4.51
C ILE A 120 23.39 10.80 5.88
N VAL A 121 24.38 11.60 6.26
CA VAL A 121 24.35 12.42 7.48
C VAL A 121 25.03 13.77 7.23
N PRO A 122 24.40 14.92 7.59
CA PRO A 122 23.11 15.06 8.28
C PRO A 122 21.90 14.75 7.39
N CYS A 123 20.79 14.31 8.00
CA CYS A 123 19.56 13.98 7.30
C CYS A 123 18.73 15.26 7.01
N MET A 124 19.12 16.01 5.99
CA MET A 124 18.44 17.24 5.56
C MET A 124 18.28 17.26 4.04
N PHE A 125 17.06 17.51 3.55
CA PHE A 125 16.76 17.55 2.11
C PHE A 125 16.03 18.83 1.72
N ALA A 126 16.45 19.43 0.60
CA ALA A 126 15.63 20.40 -0.10
C ALA A 126 14.53 19.63 -0.85
N ARG A 127 13.28 19.79 -0.43
CA ARG A 127 12.15 19.03 -1.00
C ARG A 127 11.60 19.73 -2.24
N THR A 128 11.51 18.99 -3.34
CA THR A 128 10.61 19.35 -4.44
C THR A 128 9.21 18.81 -4.13
N LEU A 129 8.16 19.60 -4.34
CA LEU A 129 6.74 19.26 -4.09
C LEU A 129 6.18 18.11 -4.95
N ALA A 130 7.03 17.37 -5.68
CA ALA A 130 6.58 16.28 -6.51
C ALA A 130 6.23 15.06 -5.63
N ALA A 131 4.96 14.64 -5.70
CA ALA A 131 4.44 13.44 -5.07
C ALA A 131 4.04 12.41 -6.13
N TYR A 132 4.34 11.14 -5.88
CA TYR A 132 3.80 10.03 -6.65
C TYR A 132 2.48 9.59 -6.03
N MET A 133 1.51 9.22 -6.87
CA MET A 133 0.27 8.63 -6.39
C MET A 133 0.28 7.14 -6.73
N HIS A 134 0.04 6.34 -5.70
CA HIS A 134 -0.28 4.93 -5.81
C HIS A 134 -1.76 4.73 -5.48
N VAL A 135 -2.23 3.50 -5.63
CA VAL A 135 -3.60 3.13 -5.28
C VAL A 135 -3.59 2.00 -4.26
N GLY A 136 -4.26 2.20 -3.13
CA GLY A 136 -4.66 1.10 -2.25
C GLY A 136 -5.85 0.37 -2.83
N ILE A 137 -5.76 -0.95 -2.92
CA ILE A 137 -6.80 -1.87 -3.38
C ILE A 137 -7.22 -2.69 -2.17
N LEU A 138 -8.40 -2.42 -1.64
CA LEU A 138 -8.95 -3.06 -0.46
C LEU A 138 -10.09 -4.01 -0.86
N VAL A 139 -9.88 -5.30 -0.71
CA VAL A 139 -10.92 -6.33 -0.90
C VAL A 139 -11.49 -6.71 0.46
N VAL A 140 -12.79 -6.49 0.66
CA VAL A 140 -13.45 -6.67 1.95
C VAL A 140 -14.44 -7.82 1.89
N ASP A 141 -14.28 -8.78 2.79
CA ASP A 141 -15.33 -9.72 3.19
C ASP A 141 -16.38 -8.92 3.98
N VAL A 142 -17.49 -8.57 3.34
CA VAL A 142 -18.41 -7.56 3.89
C VAL A 142 -19.18 -8.09 5.08
N GLU A 143 -19.41 -9.40 5.12
CA GLU A 143 -20.08 -10.06 6.24
C GLU A 143 -19.17 -10.19 7.47
N GLU A 144 -17.87 -10.46 7.28
CA GLU A 144 -16.93 -10.67 8.39
C GLU A 144 -16.15 -9.41 8.81
N GLY A 145 -16.16 -8.34 8.01
CA GLY A 145 -15.37 -7.14 8.27
C GLY A 145 -13.87 -7.38 8.19
N VAL A 146 -13.44 -8.35 7.36
CA VAL A 146 -12.03 -8.67 7.10
C VAL A 146 -11.63 -8.11 5.74
N GLY A 147 -10.60 -7.27 5.73
CA GLY A 147 -10.06 -6.66 4.52
C GLY A 147 -8.69 -7.22 4.15
N TYR A 148 -8.41 -7.21 2.85
CA TYR A 148 -7.11 -7.54 2.26
C TYR A 148 -6.67 -6.34 1.44
N LEU A 149 -5.69 -5.63 1.96
CA LEU A 149 -5.21 -4.37 1.41
C LEU A 149 -3.90 -4.56 0.66
N SER A 150 -3.91 -4.35 -0.65
CA SER A 150 -2.71 -4.31 -1.50
C SER A 150 -2.44 -2.89 -1.99
N ILE A 151 -1.21 -2.60 -2.39
CA ILE A 151 -0.85 -1.34 -3.07
C ILE A 151 -0.55 -1.64 -4.54
N GLY A 152 -1.25 -0.95 -5.44
CA GLY A 152 -0.94 -0.85 -6.85
C GLY A 152 0.12 0.22 -7.09
N TYR A 153 1.38 -0.19 -7.10
CA TYR A 153 2.50 0.70 -7.40
C TYR A 153 2.51 1.04 -8.88
N GLY A 154 2.57 2.34 -9.17
CA GLY A 154 2.43 2.86 -10.53
C GLY A 154 1.04 2.77 -11.14
N MET A 155 0.03 2.40 -10.34
CA MET A 155 -1.35 2.40 -10.77
C MET A 155 -2.05 3.70 -10.37
N ARG A 156 -2.97 4.15 -11.23
CA ARG A 156 -3.86 5.29 -10.96
C ARG A 156 -5.30 4.77 -10.82
N PRO A 157 -6.19 5.49 -10.12
CA PRO A 157 -7.56 5.01 -9.92
C PRO A 157 -8.29 4.66 -11.21
N TYR A 158 -8.08 5.43 -12.29
CA TYR A 158 -8.73 5.19 -13.58
C TYR A 158 -8.22 3.94 -14.33
N HIS A 159 -7.10 3.34 -13.90
CA HIS A 159 -6.65 2.04 -14.39
C HIS A 159 -7.49 0.88 -13.84
N LEU A 160 -8.19 1.11 -12.73
CA LEU A 160 -8.98 0.10 -12.02
C LEU A 160 -10.46 0.40 -12.19
N ASN A 161 -11.15 -0.48 -12.90
CA ASN A 161 -12.59 -0.49 -13.04
C ASN A 161 -13.13 -1.89 -12.69
N HIS A 162 -14.45 -2.06 -12.68
CA HIS A 162 -15.06 -3.33 -12.30
C HIS A 162 -14.61 -4.51 -13.17
N SER A 163 -14.37 -4.30 -14.47
CA SER A 163 -13.95 -5.37 -15.39
C SER A 163 -12.54 -5.89 -15.15
N ARG A 164 -11.75 -5.22 -14.30
CA ARG A 164 -10.46 -5.72 -13.84
C ARG A 164 -10.58 -6.78 -12.74
N PHE A 165 -11.74 -6.93 -12.11
CA PHE A 165 -11.92 -7.84 -10.99
C PHE A 165 -12.75 -9.07 -11.40
N ILE A 166 -12.17 -10.24 -11.14
CA ILE A 166 -12.77 -11.54 -11.42
C ILE A 166 -13.09 -12.20 -10.07
N PHE A 167 -14.34 -12.65 -9.90
CA PHE A 167 -14.87 -13.26 -8.70
C PHE A 167 -15.11 -14.75 -8.94
N GLY A 168 -14.45 -15.62 -8.16
CA GLY A 168 -14.52 -17.08 -8.29
C GLY A 168 -14.44 -17.78 -6.93
N ASP A 169 -13.43 -18.61 -6.69
CA ASP A 169 -13.10 -19.13 -5.34
C ASP A 169 -12.41 -18.08 -4.45
N GLY A 170 -12.03 -16.95 -5.05
CA GLY A 170 -11.44 -15.77 -4.44
C GLY A 170 -11.70 -14.54 -5.29
N VAL A 171 -11.06 -13.42 -4.95
CA VAL A 171 -11.10 -12.21 -5.77
C VAL A 171 -9.76 -12.04 -6.46
N TYR A 172 -9.80 -11.84 -7.76
CA TYR A 172 -8.63 -11.76 -8.62
C TYR A 172 -8.60 -10.44 -9.36
N LEU A 173 -7.41 -9.86 -9.46
CA LEU A 173 -7.15 -8.67 -10.26
C LEU A 173 -6.51 -9.09 -11.58
N ASN A 174 -7.18 -8.83 -12.69
CA ASN A 174 -6.64 -9.01 -14.04
C ASN A 174 -5.47 -8.03 -14.26
N VAL A 175 -4.28 -8.59 -14.43
CA VAL A 175 -3.04 -7.80 -14.60
C VAL A 175 -2.61 -7.64 -16.06
N GLU A 176 -3.37 -8.19 -17.01
CA GLU A 176 -3.07 -8.05 -18.43
C GLU A 176 -3.08 -6.58 -18.87
N GLY A 177 -2.07 -6.18 -19.65
CA GLY A 177 -1.91 -4.81 -20.12
C GLY A 177 -1.33 -3.82 -19.10
N PHE A 178 -1.08 -4.22 -17.84
CA PHE A 178 -0.29 -3.39 -16.91
C PHE A 178 1.22 -3.44 -17.19
N GLU A 179 1.68 -4.39 -18.00
CA GLU A 179 3.08 -4.53 -18.40
C GLU A 179 3.55 -3.41 -19.36
N THR A 180 2.62 -2.69 -20.00
CA THR A 180 2.91 -1.77 -21.11
C THR A 180 2.63 -0.29 -20.81
N LEU A 181 2.53 0.13 -19.54
CA LEU A 181 2.32 1.55 -19.19
C LEU A 181 3.60 2.38 -19.46
N ARG A 182 3.83 2.70 -20.74
CA ARG A 182 4.98 3.42 -21.32
C ARG A 182 5.33 4.75 -20.65
N TYR A 183 4.38 5.38 -19.95
CA TYR A 183 4.57 6.67 -19.28
C TYR A 183 5.29 6.58 -17.93
N MET A 184 5.70 5.38 -17.50
CA MET A 184 6.31 5.13 -16.19
C MET A 184 7.83 4.93 -16.19
N GLY A 185 8.54 5.40 -17.22
CA GLY A 185 10.02 5.41 -17.20
C GLY A 185 10.67 4.04 -16.98
N GLY A 186 10.01 2.94 -17.38
CA GLY A 186 10.51 1.57 -17.20
C GLY A 186 10.11 0.87 -15.89
N LEU A 187 9.33 1.50 -15.01
CA LEU A 187 8.77 0.85 -13.81
C LEU A 187 7.54 0.00 -14.19
N LYS A 188 7.63 -1.32 -13.99
CA LYS A 188 6.52 -2.26 -14.18
C LYS A 188 5.47 -2.00 -13.09
N ALA A 189 4.22 -1.77 -13.49
CA ALA A 189 3.12 -1.68 -12.53
C ALA A 189 2.99 -3.02 -11.80
N ALA A 190 2.87 -2.95 -10.47
CA ALA A 190 2.91 -4.13 -9.63
C ALA A 190 1.92 -3.99 -8.46
N VAL A 191 1.38 -5.12 -8.01
CA VAL A 191 0.38 -5.16 -6.94
C VAL A 191 0.91 -6.04 -5.83
N GLY A 192 1.01 -5.47 -4.64
CA GLY A 192 1.55 -6.17 -3.49
C GLY A 192 1.72 -5.28 -2.29
N VAL A 193 2.56 -5.73 -1.35
CA VAL A 193 2.88 -5.01 -0.12
C VAL A 193 4.36 -5.03 0.18
N LYS A 194 4.82 -4.14 1.07
CA LYS A 194 6.21 -4.10 1.53
C LYS A 194 6.25 -4.28 3.04
N ARG A 195 7.24 -4.98 3.58
CA ARG A 195 7.43 -5.05 5.05
C ARG A 195 8.27 -3.91 5.60
N GLU A 196 8.92 -3.16 4.71
CA GLU A 196 9.85 -2.09 5.06
C GLU A 196 9.81 -1.00 3.99
N ILE A 197 9.93 0.26 4.40
CA ILE A 197 10.16 1.40 3.51
C ILE A 197 11.47 1.16 2.73
N MET A 198 11.43 1.37 1.42
CA MET A 198 12.46 1.03 0.44
C MET A 198 12.83 -0.46 0.41
N GLY A 199 12.04 -1.32 1.04
CA GLY A 199 12.18 -2.77 0.99
C GLY A 199 11.67 -3.37 -0.32
N PRO A 200 11.91 -4.69 -0.51
CA PRO A 200 11.39 -5.41 -1.66
C PRO A 200 9.86 -5.46 -1.64
N LEU A 201 9.26 -5.39 -2.83
CA LEU A 201 7.83 -5.61 -3.03
C LEU A 201 7.53 -7.11 -2.95
N LEU A 202 6.56 -7.47 -2.13
CA LEU A 202 5.96 -8.80 -2.08
C LEU A 202 4.73 -8.81 -2.99
N GLU A 203 4.92 -9.22 -4.24
CA GLU A 203 3.85 -9.31 -5.24
C GLU A 203 2.80 -10.37 -4.86
N GLY A 204 1.53 -10.09 -5.14
CA GLY A 204 0.43 -11.03 -4.82
C GLY A 204 0.20 -11.24 -3.32
N CYS A 205 0.68 -10.29 -2.51
CA CYS A 205 0.44 -10.26 -1.07
C CYS A 205 -0.38 -9.04 -0.69
N ALA A 206 -1.11 -9.14 0.42
CA ALA A 206 -1.94 -8.08 0.97
C ALA A 206 -1.73 -7.98 2.49
N TYR A 207 -1.96 -6.80 3.04
CA TYR A 207 -2.14 -6.65 4.48
C TYR A 207 -3.53 -7.15 4.85
N ARG A 208 -3.60 -8.12 5.76
CA ARG A 208 -4.86 -8.51 6.38
C ARG A 208 -5.21 -7.47 7.45
N VAL A 209 -6.34 -6.80 7.25
CA VAL A 209 -6.78 -5.67 8.08
C VAL A 209 -8.19 -5.90 8.58
N LYS A 210 -8.52 -5.34 9.74
CA LYS A 210 -9.91 -5.30 10.22
C LYS A 210 -10.58 -4.06 9.63
N VAL A 211 -11.77 -4.24 9.06
CA VAL A 211 -12.50 -3.19 8.36
C VAL A 211 -13.90 -3.06 8.93
N ARG A 212 -14.34 -1.82 9.12
CA ARG A 212 -15.74 -1.50 9.39
C ARG A 212 -16.41 -1.06 8.09
N VAL A 213 -17.40 -1.83 7.68
CA VAL A 213 -18.32 -1.54 6.58
C VAL A 213 -19.74 -1.90 7.01
N GLU A 214 -20.74 -1.28 6.38
CA GLU A 214 -22.17 -1.51 6.63
C GLU A 214 -22.75 -2.28 5.44
N PRO A 215 -22.95 -3.61 5.52
CA PRO A 215 -23.38 -4.44 4.40
C PRO A 215 -24.66 -3.95 3.71
N GLU A 216 -25.60 -3.41 4.48
CA GLU A 216 -26.88 -2.86 4.02
C GLU A 216 -26.72 -1.62 3.12
N LYS A 217 -25.57 -0.94 3.17
CA LYS A 217 -25.25 0.21 2.31
C LYS A 217 -24.54 -0.20 1.02
N LEU A 218 -24.29 -1.49 0.81
CA LEU A 218 -23.68 -2.02 -0.40
C LEU A 218 -24.74 -2.52 -1.38
N MET A 219 -24.75 -1.95 -2.57
CA MET A 219 -25.50 -2.48 -3.70
C MET A 219 -24.56 -3.26 -4.62
N THR A 220 -24.83 -4.56 -4.74
CA THR A 220 -24.15 -5.45 -5.67
C THR A 220 -24.91 -5.50 -7.00
N SER A 221 -24.16 -5.62 -8.09
CA SER A 221 -24.73 -5.86 -9.42
C SER A 221 -24.94 -7.36 -9.64
N GLN A 222 -25.53 -7.76 -10.77
CA GLN A 222 -25.52 -9.16 -11.20
C GLN A 222 -24.20 -9.50 -11.91
N PRO A 223 -23.78 -10.78 -11.95
CA PRO A 223 -22.65 -11.20 -12.77
C PRO A 223 -22.93 -10.85 -14.23
N LEU A 224 -21.97 -10.22 -14.91
CA LEU A 224 -22.12 -9.72 -16.27
C LEU A 224 -21.72 -10.77 -17.30
N TYR A 225 -20.54 -11.37 -17.14
CA TYR A 225 -19.98 -12.36 -18.05
C TYR A 225 -18.86 -13.13 -17.35
N ASN A 226 -18.45 -14.27 -17.93
CA ASN A 226 -17.25 -14.97 -17.52
C ASN A 226 -16.05 -14.47 -18.33
N ALA A 227 -14.91 -14.29 -17.67
CA ALA A 227 -13.65 -13.91 -18.30
C ALA A 227 -12.57 -14.91 -17.95
N THR A 228 -11.64 -15.10 -18.88
CA THR A 228 -10.37 -15.79 -18.65
C THR A 228 -9.26 -14.76 -18.77
N ALA A 229 -8.39 -14.66 -17.77
CA ALA A 229 -7.26 -13.74 -17.80
C ALA A 229 -6.12 -14.22 -16.92
N ARG A 230 -4.90 -13.74 -17.21
CA ARG A 230 -3.79 -13.79 -16.26
C ARG A 230 -4.03 -12.80 -15.13
N ALA A 231 -4.28 -13.29 -13.93
CA ALA A 231 -4.70 -12.49 -12.79
C ALA A 231 -3.91 -12.83 -11.52
N VAL A 232 -3.79 -11.85 -10.63
CA VAL A 232 -3.20 -12.00 -9.29
C VAL A 232 -4.34 -12.11 -8.29
N ARG A 233 -4.26 -13.09 -7.38
CA ARG A 233 -5.23 -13.23 -6.30
C ARG A 233 -5.02 -12.13 -5.26
N VAL A 234 -6.09 -11.42 -4.95
CA VAL A 234 -6.14 -10.34 -3.95
C VAL A 234 -7.03 -10.69 -2.76
N ARG A 235 -7.59 -11.91 -2.75
CA ARG A 235 -8.30 -12.57 -1.64
C ARG A 235 -8.46 -14.06 -1.90
#